data_AF-A0A7V1FUP2-F1
#
_entry.id   AF-A0A7V1FUP2-F1
#
_cell.length_a   1.000
_cell.length_b   1.000
_cell.length_c   1.000
_cell.angle_alpha   90.00
_cell.angle_beta   90.00
_cell.angle_gamma   90.00
#
_symmetry.space_group_name_H-M   'P 1'
#
loop_
_entity.id
_entity.type
_entity.pdbx_description
1 polymer ?
#
loop_
_entity_poly.entity_id
_entity_poly.type
_entity_poly.pdbx_seq_one_letter_code
_entity_poly.pdbx_strand_id
1 'polypeptide(L)'
;MKLLREGTMPPVVVAAAAMEGMAAEALAEQVLAGTAVIPAAISDREVRATAIGGGLRTKVNANIGSSSEAVDAGNEKMKLEAAVAAGADAVMDLSSAGDLVSMRGMLMAACDLPFGTVPVYEAAATARESEGSVIDLDRAGLFEAVRRQAVEGVDFMTVHAGLTRAALDELQAEGRLMDVVSRGGAFMIAMMLHRDCENPFYQDFDLLLEILLERDVTLSLGDGLRPGCIADATDRAQIHELMTLGRLARRAQAAGVQVMIEGPGHVPLQDIEVNVRLAKELTGDAPFYVLGPLVTDVAPGYDHITAAIGGAVAGAAGADFLCYVTSAEHLGLPRVS
;
A
#
# COMPACT_ATOMS: atom_id res chain seq x y z
N MET A 1 3.66 17.92 4.40
CA MET A 1 2.53 18.90 4.51
C MET A 1 2.80 20.14 5.38
N LYS A 2 3.44 20.03 6.55
CA LYS A 2 3.63 21.15 7.49
C LYS A 2 4.23 22.41 6.86
N LEU A 3 5.33 22.25 6.11
CA LEU A 3 6.01 23.36 5.43
C LEU A 3 5.09 24.14 4.47
N LEU A 4 4.24 23.42 3.73
CA LEU A 4 3.28 24.04 2.81
C LEU A 4 2.23 24.89 3.57
N ARG A 5 1.74 24.40 4.73
CA ARG A 5 0.83 25.17 5.59
C ARG A 5 1.47 26.42 6.17
N GLU A 6 2.78 26.39 6.38
CA GLU A 6 3.61 27.52 6.81
C GLU A 6 4.00 28.47 5.65
N GLY A 7 3.56 28.17 4.42
CA GLY A 7 3.85 28.97 3.22
C GLY A 7 5.23 28.74 2.62
N THR A 8 5.95 27.71 3.04
CA THR A 8 7.26 27.33 2.50
C THR A 8 7.10 26.24 1.45
N MET A 9 7.56 26.49 0.23
CA MET A 9 7.56 25.51 -0.86
C MET A 9 8.74 24.53 -0.73
N PRO A 10 8.50 23.23 -0.45
CA PRO A 10 9.58 22.26 -0.37
C PRO A 10 10.20 21.97 -1.74
N PRO A 11 11.53 21.73 -1.85
CA PRO A 11 12.18 21.37 -3.11
C PRO A 11 11.58 20.14 -3.80
N VAL A 12 11.13 19.15 -3.01
CA VAL A 12 10.51 17.92 -3.55
C VAL A 12 9.19 18.22 -4.28
N VAL A 13 8.42 19.22 -3.83
CA VAL A 13 7.19 19.64 -4.52
C VAL A 13 7.53 20.30 -5.87
N VAL A 14 8.55 21.16 -5.90
CA VAL A 14 9.01 21.80 -7.15
C VAL A 14 9.50 20.76 -8.15
N ALA A 15 10.30 19.79 -7.69
CA ALA A 15 10.82 18.72 -8.53
C ALA A 15 9.70 17.82 -9.08
N ALA A 16 8.75 17.40 -8.23
CA ALA A 16 7.62 16.58 -8.65
C ALA A 16 6.71 17.33 -9.64
N ALA A 17 6.43 18.62 -9.40
CA ALA A 17 5.63 19.43 -10.31
C ALA A 17 6.31 19.58 -11.68
N ALA A 18 7.64 19.76 -11.71
CA ALA A 18 8.40 19.80 -12.95
C ALA A 18 8.32 18.48 -13.74
N MET A 19 8.38 17.34 -13.05
CA MET A 19 8.22 16.00 -13.67
C MET A 19 6.83 15.77 -14.27
N GLU A 20 5.80 16.41 -13.71
CA GLU A 20 4.43 16.37 -14.23
C GLU A 20 4.11 17.51 -15.21
N GLY A 21 5.07 18.42 -15.46
CA GLY A 21 4.88 19.55 -16.38
C GLY A 21 3.85 20.57 -15.90
N MET A 22 3.71 20.74 -14.57
CA MET A 22 2.75 21.65 -13.94
C MET A 22 3.42 22.67 -13.01
N ALA A 23 2.65 23.67 -12.57
CA ALA A 23 3.12 24.66 -11.60
C ALA A 23 3.25 24.04 -10.19
N ALA A 24 4.30 24.42 -9.46
CA ALA A 24 4.55 23.91 -8.11
C ALA A 24 3.44 24.31 -7.13
N GLU A 25 2.86 25.50 -7.29
CA GLU A 25 1.74 26.00 -6.51
C GLU A 25 0.49 25.13 -6.69
N ALA A 26 0.21 24.69 -7.93
CA ALA A 26 -0.93 23.82 -8.21
C ALA A 26 -0.74 22.43 -7.58
N LEU A 27 0.46 21.85 -7.63
CA LEU A 27 0.74 20.58 -6.96
C LEU A 27 0.68 20.73 -5.43
N ALA A 28 1.20 21.84 -4.88
CA ALA A 28 1.11 22.14 -3.46
C ALA A 28 -0.34 22.23 -2.97
N GLU A 29 -1.24 22.85 -3.75
CA GLU A 29 -2.67 22.89 -3.48
C GLU A 29 -3.29 21.48 -3.45
N GLN A 30 -2.93 20.62 -4.42
CA GLN A 30 -3.41 19.24 -4.44
C GLN A 30 -2.93 18.43 -3.22
N VAL A 31 -1.66 18.59 -2.82
CA VAL A 31 -1.09 17.96 -1.62
C VAL A 31 -1.77 18.46 -0.35
N LEU A 32 -2.02 19.76 -0.23
CA LEU A 32 -2.74 20.35 0.91
C LEU A 32 -4.21 19.92 0.97
N ALA A 33 -4.85 19.73 -0.18
CA ALA A 33 -6.20 19.20 -0.29
C ALA A 33 -6.28 17.69 -0.05
N GLY A 34 -5.14 16.99 0.02
CA GLY A 34 -5.09 15.54 0.19
C GLY A 34 -5.46 14.74 -1.07
N THR A 35 -5.47 15.39 -2.24
CA THR A 35 -5.78 14.79 -3.56
C THR A 35 -4.53 14.34 -4.32
N ALA A 36 -3.35 14.68 -3.80
CA ALA A 36 -2.06 14.16 -4.23
C ALA A 36 -1.16 13.89 -3.02
N VAL A 37 -0.22 12.97 -3.18
CA VAL A 37 0.85 12.69 -2.21
C VAL A 37 2.20 12.67 -2.92
N ILE A 38 3.27 12.91 -2.17
CA ILE A 38 4.66 12.78 -2.62
C ILE A 38 5.38 11.93 -1.57
N PRO A 39 5.50 10.61 -1.78
CA PRO A 39 6.22 9.74 -0.87
C PRO A 39 7.73 10.02 -0.97
N ALA A 40 8.25 10.73 0.03
CA ALA A 40 9.65 11.11 0.15
C ALA A 40 9.96 11.34 1.64
N ALA A 41 10.20 10.26 2.37
CA ALA A 41 10.43 10.34 3.81
C ALA A 41 11.74 11.08 4.13
N ILE A 42 11.76 11.76 5.27
CA ILE A 42 12.92 12.48 5.79
C ILE A 42 13.98 11.46 6.21
N SER A 43 14.97 11.27 5.33
CA SER A 43 16.09 10.35 5.51
C SER A 43 17.34 10.85 4.79
N ASP A 44 18.44 10.12 4.91
CA ASP A 44 19.68 10.38 4.18
C ASP A 44 19.62 9.92 2.71
N ARG A 45 18.49 9.37 2.27
CA ARG A 45 18.30 8.84 0.91
C ARG A 45 17.84 9.93 -0.05
N GLU A 46 18.47 9.99 -1.22
CA GLU A 46 17.95 10.80 -2.33
C GLU A 46 16.81 10.03 -3.01
N VAL A 47 15.59 10.59 -2.92
CA VAL A 47 14.38 9.99 -3.49
C VAL A 47 13.89 10.84 -4.65
N ARG A 48 13.60 10.18 -5.76
CA ARG A 48 12.99 10.77 -6.95
C ARG A 48 11.61 11.33 -6.59
N ALA A 49 11.46 12.62 -6.79
CA ALA A 49 10.24 13.36 -6.47
C ALA A 49 9.06 12.90 -7.33
N THR A 50 8.29 11.93 -6.82
CA THR A 50 7.19 11.30 -7.54
C THR A 50 5.87 11.69 -6.87
N ALA A 51 5.05 12.47 -7.58
CA ALA A 51 3.71 12.80 -7.12
C ALA A 51 2.68 11.77 -7.62
N ILE A 52 1.76 11.38 -6.74
CA ILE A 52 0.69 10.42 -7.01
C ILE A 52 -0.64 11.11 -6.69
N GLY A 53 -1.55 11.21 -7.65
CA GLY A 53 -2.84 11.85 -7.43
C GLY A 53 -3.59 12.25 -8.70
N GLY A 54 -4.78 12.82 -8.50
CA GLY A 54 -5.72 13.11 -9.57
C GLY A 54 -5.19 14.17 -10.55
N GLY A 55 -5.35 13.90 -11.85
CA GLY A 55 -4.89 14.80 -12.92
C GLY A 55 -3.38 14.75 -13.21
N LEU A 56 -2.64 13.92 -12.48
CA LEU A 56 -1.24 13.59 -12.78
C LEU A 56 -1.17 12.35 -13.68
N ARG A 57 0.01 12.01 -14.22
CA ARG A 57 0.16 10.73 -14.92
C ARG A 57 -0.02 9.59 -13.91
N THR A 58 -0.84 8.59 -14.25
CA THR A 58 -0.99 7.36 -13.46
C THR A 58 0.37 6.70 -13.23
N LYS A 59 0.66 6.32 -11.98
CA LYS A 59 1.91 5.70 -11.57
C LYS A 59 1.82 4.19 -11.52
N VAL A 60 2.94 3.49 -11.61
CA VAL A 60 3.02 2.03 -11.48
C VAL A 60 3.98 1.63 -10.36
N ASN A 61 3.51 0.78 -9.44
CA ASN A 61 4.32 0.13 -8.41
C ASN A 61 4.76 -1.27 -8.84
N ALA A 62 6.01 -1.63 -8.55
CA ALA A 62 6.49 -3.01 -8.62
C ALA A 62 6.68 -3.60 -7.22
N ASN A 63 6.17 -4.81 -7.00
CA ASN A 63 6.43 -5.55 -5.76
C ASN A 63 7.63 -6.48 -5.94
N ILE A 64 8.58 -6.41 -5.01
CA ILE A 64 9.68 -7.36 -4.88
C ILE A 64 9.67 -7.93 -3.45
N GLY A 65 10.60 -8.83 -3.14
CA GLY A 65 10.80 -9.34 -1.80
C GLY A 65 11.01 -10.84 -1.74
N SER A 66 11.70 -11.26 -0.68
CA SER A 66 11.98 -12.65 -0.37
C SER A 66 10.80 -13.33 0.31
N SER A 67 10.78 -14.66 0.25
CA SER A 67 9.88 -15.49 1.06
C SER A 67 10.64 -16.63 1.70
N SER A 68 9.99 -17.40 2.58
CA SER A 68 10.62 -18.57 3.23
C SER A 68 11.12 -19.62 2.25
N GLU A 69 10.63 -19.62 1.00
CA GLU A 69 11.05 -20.55 -0.04
C GLU A 69 12.26 -20.07 -0.84
N ALA A 70 12.51 -18.75 -0.86
CA ALA A 70 13.62 -18.14 -1.58
C ALA A 70 14.08 -16.84 -0.91
N VAL A 71 15.23 -16.92 -0.22
CA VAL A 71 15.92 -15.78 0.36
C VAL A 71 17.24 -15.59 -0.40
N ASP A 72 17.24 -14.70 -1.38
CA ASP A 72 18.42 -14.39 -2.19
C ASP A 72 18.48 -12.88 -2.49
N ALA A 73 19.39 -12.20 -1.79
CA ALA A 73 19.64 -10.76 -1.93
C ALA A 73 20.07 -10.36 -3.35
N GLY A 74 20.85 -11.19 -4.02
CA GLY A 74 21.28 -10.92 -5.40
C GLY A 74 20.10 -10.96 -6.35
N ASN A 75 19.22 -11.94 -6.20
CA ASN A 75 18.00 -12.06 -7.00
C ASN A 75 17.03 -10.90 -6.75
N GLU A 76 16.80 -10.49 -5.50
CA GLU A 76 15.93 -9.35 -5.21
C GLU A 76 16.48 -8.03 -5.77
N LYS A 77 17.81 -7.85 -5.73
CA LYS A 77 18.46 -6.71 -6.40
C LYS A 77 18.25 -6.75 -7.92
N MET A 78 18.39 -7.92 -8.55
CA MET A 78 18.15 -8.04 -10.00
C MET A 78 16.69 -7.75 -10.37
N LYS A 79 15.72 -8.15 -9.54
CA LYS A 79 14.30 -7.79 -9.73
C LYS A 79 14.08 -6.29 -9.61
N LEU A 80 14.71 -5.65 -8.63
CA LEU A 80 14.66 -4.20 -8.47
C LEU A 80 15.19 -3.48 -9.72
N GLU A 81 16.38 -3.87 -10.19
CA GLU A 81 16.99 -3.28 -11.38
C GLU A 81 16.10 -3.49 -12.63
N ALA A 82 15.49 -4.66 -12.78
CA ALA A 82 14.55 -4.95 -13.86
C ALA A 82 13.28 -4.10 -13.76
N ALA A 83 12.72 -3.92 -12.56
CA ALA A 83 11.54 -3.08 -12.34
C ALA A 83 11.81 -1.60 -12.67
N VAL A 84 12.96 -1.07 -12.22
CA VAL A 84 13.40 0.29 -12.55
C VAL A 84 13.59 0.44 -14.06
N ALA A 85 14.24 -0.52 -14.72
CA ALA A 85 14.43 -0.50 -16.17
C ALA A 85 13.13 -0.59 -16.97
N ALA A 86 12.11 -1.27 -16.43
CA ALA A 86 10.77 -1.35 -17.02
C ALA A 86 9.93 -0.07 -16.82
N GLY A 87 10.42 0.89 -16.03
CA GLY A 87 9.77 2.18 -15.81
C GLY A 87 8.81 2.20 -14.60
N ALA A 88 9.05 1.36 -13.58
CA ALA A 88 8.33 1.50 -12.32
C ALA A 88 8.53 2.92 -11.73
N ASP A 89 7.46 3.49 -11.21
CA ASP A 89 7.48 4.80 -10.53
C ASP A 89 7.76 4.67 -9.03
N ALA A 90 7.53 3.49 -8.48
CA ALA A 90 7.76 3.13 -7.08
C ALA A 90 8.02 1.62 -6.96
N VAL A 91 8.59 1.22 -5.82
CA VAL A 91 8.81 -0.19 -5.49
C VAL A 91 8.35 -0.48 -4.07
N MET A 92 7.84 -1.68 -3.83
CA MET A 92 7.58 -2.18 -2.48
C MET A 92 8.40 -3.43 -2.18
N ASP A 93 9.04 -3.44 -1.01
CA ASP A 93 9.64 -4.63 -0.42
C ASP A 93 8.62 -5.38 0.44
N LEU A 94 8.20 -6.53 -0.06
CA LEU A 94 7.26 -7.44 0.58
C LEU A 94 7.96 -8.66 1.21
N SER A 95 9.26 -8.55 1.47
CA SER A 95 10.07 -9.60 2.11
C SER A 95 9.45 -10.05 3.43
N SER A 96 9.35 -11.37 3.62
CA SER A 96 8.75 -11.97 4.83
C SER A 96 9.60 -13.07 5.47
N ALA A 97 10.84 -13.26 5.01
CA ALA A 97 11.79 -14.19 5.61
C ALA A 97 13.25 -13.79 5.32
N GLY A 98 14.15 -14.24 6.20
CA GLY A 98 15.56 -13.88 6.16
C GLY A 98 15.86 -12.61 6.96
N ASP A 99 17.04 -12.04 6.75
CA ASP A 99 17.43 -10.77 7.36
C ASP A 99 16.72 -9.60 6.66
N LEU A 100 15.51 -9.29 7.11
CA LEU A 100 14.64 -8.27 6.52
C LEU A 100 15.26 -6.87 6.57
N VAL A 101 15.96 -6.54 7.66
CA VAL A 101 16.58 -5.22 7.85
C VAL A 101 17.72 -5.04 6.84
N SER A 102 18.61 -6.02 6.73
CA SER A 102 19.73 -5.97 5.79
C SER A 102 19.26 -5.98 4.33
N MET A 103 18.26 -6.81 4.00
CA MET A 103 17.65 -6.87 2.67
C MET A 103 17.08 -5.51 2.27
N ARG A 104 16.22 -4.93 3.12
CA ARG A 104 15.57 -3.65 2.85
C ARG A 104 16.59 -2.52 2.72
N GLY A 105 17.59 -2.45 3.60
CA GLY A 105 18.67 -1.46 3.50
C GLY A 105 19.45 -1.55 2.18
N MET A 106 19.74 -2.78 1.72
CA MET A 106 20.41 -3.02 0.45
C MET A 106 19.56 -2.62 -0.76
N LEU A 107 18.25 -2.92 -0.74
CA LEU A 107 17.32 -2.55 -1.81
C LEU A 107 17.09 -1.04 -1.87
N MET A 108 16.88 -0.38 -0.73
CA MET A 108 16.73 1.09 -0.67
C MET A 108 17.98 1.81 -1.17
N ALA A 109 19.18 1.29 -0.87
CA ALA A 109 20.43 1.86 -1.37
C ALA A 109 20.66 1.64 -2.88
N ALA A 110 19.90 0.74 -3.52
CA ALA A 110 20.09 0.36 -4.92
C ALA A 110 19.18 1.10 -5.91
N CYS A 111 18.20 1.90 -5.44
CA CYS A 111 17.36 2.71 -6.33
C CYS A 111 16.95 4.06 -5.69
N ASP A 112 16.61 5.02 -6.54
CA ASP A 112 16.11 6.34 -6.16
C ASP A 112 14.58 6.42 -6.16
N LEU A 113 13.86 5.33 -6.44
CA LEU A 113 12.39 5.35 -6.47
C LEU A 113 11.81 5.45 -5.04
N PRO A 114 10.61 6.03 -4.88
CA PRO A 114 9.80 5.86 -3.67
C PRO A 114 9.72 4.37 -3.28
N PHE A 115 10.01 4.11 -2.02
CA PHE A 115 10.15 2.76 -1.48
C PHE A 115 9.10 2.51 -0.41
N GLY A 116 8.30 1.46 -0.61
CA GLY A 116 7.21 1.09 0.28
C GLY A 116 7.38 -0.25 0.96
N THR A 117 6.63 -0.46 2.04
CA THR A 117 6.64 -1.71 2.80
C THR A 117 5.25 -2.04 3.38
N VAL A 118 5.13 -3.23 3.95
CA VAL A 118 3.99 -3.65 4.76
C VAL A 118 4.52 -4.02 6.17
N PRO A 119 4.55 -3.09 7.14
CA PRO A 119 5.22 -3.31 8.43
C PRO A 119 4.77 -4.54 9.21
N VAL A 120 3.50 -4.96 9.04
CA VAL A 120 2.98 -6.18 9.69
C VAL A 120 3.71 -7.45 9.23
N TYR A 121 4.34 -7.49 8.06
CA TYR A 121 5.12 -8.66 7.62
C TYR A 121 6.36 -8.88 8.46
N GLU A 122 7.07 -7.79 8.78
CA GLU A 122 8.23 -7.84 9.66
C GLU A 122 7.84 -8.12 11.10
N ALA A 123 6.74 -7.51 11.58
CA ALA A 123 6.23 -7.79 12.91
C ALA A 123 5.82 -9.28 13.06
N ALA A 124 5.14 -9.84 12.07
CA ALA A 124 4.77 -11.26 12.02
C ALA A 124 5.98 -12.19 11.94
N ALA A 125 6.98 -11.86 11.11
CA ALA A 125 8.24 -12.61 11.03
C ALA A 125 8.99 -12.60 12.37
N THR A 126 9.05 -11.42 13.01
CA THR A 126 9.66 -11.25 14.34
C THR A 126 8.95 -12.11 15.38
N ALA A 127 7.62 -12.04 15.47
CA ALA A 127 6.84 -12.85 16.41
C ALA A 127 7.06 -14.35 16.20
N ARG A 128 7.09 -14.81 14.95
CA ARG A 128 7.41 -16.21 14.63
C ARG A 128 8.80 -16.62 15.12
N GLU A 129 9.79 -15.75 14.99
CA GLU A 129 11.18 -16.03 15.39
C GLU A 129 11.39 -15.98 16.91
N SER A 130 10.75 -15.05 17.61
CA SER A 130 10.91 -14.86 19.05
C SER A 130 9.95 -15.67 19.91
N GLU A 131 8.70 -15.83 19.48
CA GLU A 131 7.60 -16.44 20.26
C GLU A 131 7.13 -17.79 19.69
N GLY A 132 7.52 -18.09 18.44
CA GLY A 132 7.30 -19.39 17.81
C GLY A 132 6.08 -19.43 16.88
N SER A 133 5.23 -18.41 16.88
CA SER A 133 4.08 -18.32 15.97
C SER A 133 3.78 -16.89 15.52
N VAL A 134 3.19 -16.77 14.33
CA VAL A 134 2.70 -15.48 13.81
C VAL A 134 1.49 -14.97 14.60
N ILE A 135 0.70 -15.87 15.21
CA ILE A 135 -0.47 -15.48 16.01
C ILE A 135 -0.08 -14.75 17.31
N ASP A 136 1.17 -14.90 17.73
CA ASP A 136 1.73 -14.23 18.90
C ASP A 136 2.08 -12.76 18.60
N LEU A 137 1.91 -12.30 17.36
CA LEU A 137 1.97 -10.89 17.00
C LEU A 137 1.16 -10.04 17.98
N ASP A 138 1.75 -8.93 18.44
CA ASP A 138 1.13 -8.05 19.42
C ASP A 138 1.22 -6.57 19.01
N ARG A 139 0.56 -5.72 19.80
CA ARG A 139 0.55 -4.27 19.57
C ARG A 139 1.96 -3.69 19.60
N ALA A 140 2.83 -4.13 20.52
CA ALA A 140 4.16 -3.59 20.66
C ALA A 140 5.01 -3.88 19.41
N GLY A 141 5.00 -5.11 18.93
CA GLY A 141 5.71 -5.54 17.72
C GLY A 141 5.23 -4.80 16.46
N LEU A 142 3.91 -4.60 16.32
CA LEU A 142 3.34 -3.82 15.21
C LEU A 142 3.90 -2.40 15.15
N PHE A 143 3.81 -1.65 16.25
CA PHE A 143 4.27 -0.26 16.29
C PHE A 143 5.80 -0.13 16.27
N GLU A 144 6.53 -1.12 16.80
CA GLU A 144 7.99 -1.16 16.70
C GLU A 144 8.46 -1.36 15.25
N ALA A 145 7.80 -2.22 14.48
CA ALA A 145 8.11 -2.38 13.05
C ALA A 145 7.88 -1.08 12.27
N VAL A 146 6.77 -0.37 12.53
CA VAL A 146 6.50 0.95 11.93
C VAL A 146 7.60 1.96 12.27
N ARG A 147 7.96 2.10 13.56
CA ARG A 147 9.01 3.05 14.00
C ARG A 147 10.35 2.75 13.35
N ARG A 148 10.77 1.48 13.38
CA ARG A 148 12.05 1.06 12.83
C ARG A 148 12.14 1.39 11.33
N GLN A 149 11.13 1.00 10.56
CA GLN A 149 11.12 1.27 9.12
C GLN A 149 11.04 2.76 8.78
N ALA A 150 10.38 3.57 9.61
CA ALA A 150 10.34 5.02 9.43
C ALA A 150 11.73 5.63 9.64
N VAL A 151 12.49 5.16 10.64
CA VAL A 151 13.88 5.57 10.89
C VAL A 151 14.81 5.12 9.77
N GLU A 152 14.57 3.95 9.19
CA GLU A 152 15.36 3.43 8.05
C GLU A 152 15.13 4.20 6.75
N GLY A 153 14.06 5.01 6.66
CA GLY A 153 13.80 5.88 5.51
C GLY A 153 12.84 5.31 4.47
N VAL A 154 11.92 4.41 4.87
CA VAL A 154 10.81 3.97 4.02
C VAL A 154 9.86 5.15 3.73
N ASP A 155 9.48 5.36 2.47
CA ASP A 155 8.70 6.53 2.04
C ASP A 155 7.21 6.38 2.23
N PHE A 156 6.69 5.16 2.09
CA PHE A 156 5.29 4.87 2.35
C PHE A 156 5.07 3.49 2.97
N MET A 157 4.03 3.36 3.78
CA MET A 157 3.73 2.11 4.48
C MET A 157 2.28 1.71 4.29
N THR A 158 2.06 0.48 3.86
CA THR A 158 0.74 -0.15 3.84
C THR A 158 0.36 -0.60 5.24
N VAL A 159 -0.69 0.02 5.79
CA VAL A 159 -1.24 -0.30 7.11
C VAL A 159 -2.71 -0.63 7.00
N HIS A 160 -3.07 -1.83 7.46
CA HIS A 160 -4.42 -2.38 7.39
C HIS A 160 -5.28 -1.88 8.56
N ALA A 161 -5.43 -0.56 8.70
CA ALA A 161 -6.18 0.05 9.81
C ALA A 161 -7.71 0.07 9.60
N GLY A 162 -8.19 -0.22 8.37
CA GLY A 162 -9.61 -0.31 8.04
C GLY A 162 -10.30 -1.60 8.49
N LEU A 163 -9.50 -2.63 8.72
CA LEU A 163 -9.96 -3.95 9.16
C LEU A 163 -10.35 -3.87 10.65
N THR A 164 -11.63 -3.67 10.91
CA THR A 164 -12.20 -3.59 12.26
C THR A 164 -13.03 -4.83 12.56
N ARG A 165 -13.35 -5.08 13.84
CA ARG A 165 -14.29 -6.16 14.20
C ARG A 165 -15.62 -6.06 13.47
N ALA A 166 -16.15 -4.85 13.33
CA ALA A 166 -17.39 -4.62 12.60
C ALA A 166 -17.27 -5.03 11.12
N ALA A 167 -16.13 -4.81 10.47
CA ALA A 167 -15.89 -5.27 9.11
C ALA A 167 -15.79 -6.80 9.02
N LEU A 168 -15.23 -7.45 10.05
CA LEU A 168 -15.20 -8.92 10.15
C LEU A 168 -16.59 -9.52 10.38
N ASP A 169 -17.45 -8.85 11.14
CA ASP A 169 -18.84 -9.27 11.33
C ASP A 169 -19.60 -9.24 9.99
N GLU A 170 -19.39 -8.22 9.14
CA GLU A 170 -19.96 -8.17 7.79
C GLU A 170 -19.43 -9.32 6.91
N LEU A 171 -18.12 -9.57 6.92
CA LEU A 171 -17.50 -10.67 6.19
C LEU A 171 -18.10 -12.02 6.59
N GLN A 172 -18.26 -12.27 7.90
CA GLN A 172 -18.83 -13.52 8.40
C GLN A 172 -20.32 -13.68 8.07
N ALA A 173 -21.07 -12.57 8.08
CA ALA A 173 -22.50 -12.59 7.81
C ALA A 173 -22.82 -12.83 6.33
N GLU A 174 -22.01 -12.28 5.42
CA GLU A 174 -22.19 -12.44 3.97
C GLU A 174 -21.54 -13.72 3.44
N GLY A 175 -20.33 -14.03 3.94
CA GLY A 175 -19.50 -15.12 3.46
C GLY A 175 -18.80 -14.79 2.13
N ARG A 176 -17.67 -15.45 1.89
CA ARG A 176 -16.88 -15.33 0.65
C ARG A 176 -16.49 -16.69 0.10
N LEU A 177 -16.21 -16.73 -1.20
CA LEU A 177 -15.63 -17.89 -1.84
C LEU A 177 -14.13 -18.03 -1.54
N MET A 178 -13.37 -16.94 -1.55
CA MET A 178 -11.93 -16.93 -1.29
C MET A 178 -11.53 -16.25 0.04
N ASP A 179 -12.50 -16.04 0.94
CA ASP A 179 -12.30 -15.49 2.29
C ASP A 179 -11.40 -14.22 2.27
N VAL A 180 -10.34 -14.19 3.08
CA VAL A 180 -9.36 -13.09 3.13
C VAL A 180 -8.08 -13.45 2.38
N VAL A 181 -7.84 -12.77 1.27
CA VAL A 181 -6.63 -12.94 0.44
C VAL A 181 -5.52 -11.92 0.72
N SER A 182 -5.81 -10.88 1.52
CA SER A 182 -4.76 -9.98 1.99
C SER A 182 -3.91 -10.67 3.03
N ARG A 183 -2.61 -10.88 2.76
CA ARG A 183 -1.67 -11.45 3.74
C ARG A 183 -1.61 -10.61 5.01
N GLY A 184 -1.52 -9.28 4.86
CA GLY A 184 -1.48 -8.37 6.00
C GLY A 184 -2.80 -8.36 6.75
N GLY A 185 -3.93 -8.37 6.02
CA GLY A 185 -5.27 -8.53 6.61
C GLY A 185 -5.40 -9.82 7.42
N ALA A 186 -4.94 -10.96 6.88
CA ALA A 186 -4.97 -12.26 7.54
C ALA A 186 -4.15 -12.28 8.84
N PHE A 187 -2.94 -11.68 8.85
CA PHE A 187 -2.15 -11.55 10.08
C PHE A 187 -2.86 -10.70 11.14
N MET A 188 -3.46 -9.58 10.74
CA MET A 188 -4.22 -8.73 11.66
C MET A 188 -5.46 -9.46 12.23
N ILE A 189 -6.23 -10.16 11.40
CA ILE A 189 -7.38 -10.96 11.84
C ILE A 189 -6.94 -12.05 12.83
N ALA A 190 -5.90 -12.80 12.49
CA ALA A 190 -5.40 -13.86 13.34
C ALA A 190 -5.01 -13.32 14.73
N MET A 191 -4.31 -12.19 14.78
CA MET A 191 -3.99 -11.50 16.03
C MET A 191 -5.26 -11.06 16.79
N MET A 192 -6.18 -10.36 16.12
CA MET A 192 -7.40 -9.81 16.73
C MET A 192 -8.26 -10.91 17.37
N LEU A 193 -8.40 -12.04 16.69
CA LEU A 193 -9.14 -13.20 17.18
C LEU A 193 -8.39 -13.93 18.30
N HIS A 194 -7.08 -14.12 18.16
CA HIS A 194 -6.26 -14.80 19.16
C HIS A 194 -6.21 -14.04 20.50
N ARG A 195 -6.10 -12.71 20.44
CA ARG A 195 -5.97 -11.85 21.62
C ARG A 195 -7.29 -11.24 22.09
N ASP A 196 -8.39 -11.57 21.43
CA ASP A 196 -9.71 -10.98 21.62
C ASP A 196 -9.68 -9.43 21.74
N CYS A 197 -9.01 -8.78 20.79
CA CYS A 197 -8.91 -7.31 20.74
C CYS A 197 -9.45 -6.71 19.44
N GLU A 198 -9.64 -5.39 19.43
CA GLU A 198 -9.81 -4.61 18.20
C GLU A 198 -8.44 -4.43 17.51
N ASN A 199 -8.46 -4.09 16.23
CA ASN A 199 -7.27 -3.76 15.46
C ASN A 199 -6.46 -2.63 16.13
N PRO A 200 -5.19 -2.87 16.56
CA PRO A 200 -4.40 -1.85 17.23
C PRO A 200 -4.09 -0.63 16.36
N PHE A 201 -3.94 -0.78 15.04
CA PHE A 201 -3.74 0.37 14.16
C PHE A 201 -5.00 1.23 14.05
N TYR A 202 -6.18 0.64 14.18
CA TYR A 202 -7.44 1.38 14.25
C TYR A 202 -7.62 2.07 15.60
N GLN A 203 -7.43 1.32 16.69
CA GLN A 203 -7.64 1.78 18.06
C GLN A 203 -6.65 2.90 18.45
N ASP A 204 -5.38 2.72 18.08
CA ASP A 204 -4.29 3.64 18.38
C ASP A 204 -3.83 4.43 17.13
N PHE A 205 -4.78 4.79 16.27
CA PHE A 205 -4.47 5.45 15.00
C PHE A 205 -3.70 6.78 15.19
N ASP A 206 -3.97 7.53 16.27
CA ASP A 206 -3.24 8.79 16.52
C ASP A 206 -1.75 8.54 16.82
N LEU A 207 -1.42 7.45 17.54
CA LEU A 207 -0.03 7.03 17.76
C LEU A 207 0.64 6.63 16.43
N LEU A 208 -0.09 5.98 15.53
CA LEU A 208 0.43 5.66 14.20
C LEU A 208 0.77 6.95 13.45
N LEU A 209 -0.14 7.93 13.45
CA LEU A 209 0.08 9.21 12.76
C LEU A 209 1.26 9.98 13.36
N GLU A 210 1.43 9.98 14.68
CA GLU A 210 2.59 10.59 15.35
C GLU A 210 3.90 10.02 14.82
N ILE A 211 4.02 8.68 14.75
CA ILE A 211 5.24 8.01 14.27
C ILE A 211 5.53 8.36 12.80
N LEU A 212 4.51 8.31 11.94
CA LEU A 212 4.69 8.59 10.51
C LEU A 212 5.05 10.06 10.26
N LEU A 213 4.49 10.97 11.05
CA LEU A 213 4.74 12.40 10.93
C LEU A 213 6.19 12.79 11.29
N GLU A 214 6.84 12.06 12.20
CA GLU A 214 8.25 12.31 12.58
C GLU A 214 9.20 12.25 11.38
N ARG A 215 8.85 11.45 10.36
CA ARG A 215 9.67 11.19 9.17
C ARG A 215 8.95 11.51 7.86
N ASP A 216 7.79 12.16 7.90
CA ASP A 216 6.93 12.46 6.73
C ASP A 216 6.64 11.20 5.86
N VAL A 217 6.47 10.04 6.51
CA VAL A 217 6.12 8.79 5.83
C VAL A 217 4.68 8.89 5.34
N THR A 218 4.47 8.58 4.05
CA THR A 218 3.12 8.54 3.47
C THR A 218 2.38 7.29 3.93
N LEU A 219 1.17 7.44 4.43
CA LEU A 219 0.33 6.34 4.84
C LEU A 219 -0.41 5.76 3.62
N SER A 220 -0.14 4.50 3.29
CA SER A 220 -0.99 3.72 2.37
C SER A 220 -2.00 2.94 3.21
N LEU A 221 -3.26 3.36 3.18
CA LEU A 221 -4.32 2.70 3.92
C LEU A 221 -4.73 1.41 3.20
N GLY A 222 -4.28 0.27 3.72
CA GLY A 222 -4.38 -1.05 3.07
C GLY A 222 -5.80 -1.63 3.05
N ASP A 223 -6.07 -2.43 2.01
CA ASP A 223 -7.34 -3.10 1.74
C ASP A 223 -7.33 -4.56 2.27
N GLY A 224 -7.40 -4.70 3.59
CA GLY A 224 -7.34 -6.00 4.28
C GLY A 224 -8.44 -6.97 3.87
N LEU A 225 -9.57 -6.45 3.40
CA LEU A 225 -10.77 -7.18 2.97
C LEU A 225 -11.02 -6.97 1.48
N ARG A 226 -9.98 -6.81 0.64
CA ARG A 226 -10.17 -6.85 -0.81
C ARG A 226 -10.70 -8.21 -1.31
N PRO A 227 -11.42 -8.24 -2.44
CA PRO A 227 -11.87 -9.47 -3.07
C PRO A 227 -10.71 -10.25 -3.71
N GLY A 228 -10.69 -11.56 -3.45
CA GLY A 228 -9.73 -12.51 -4.04
C GLY A 228 -10.24 -13.27 -5.25
N CYS A 229 -11.52 -13.10 -5.57
CA CYS A 229 -12.13 -13.60 -6.79
C CYS A 229 -13.27 -12.67 -7.20
N ILE A 230 -13.72 -12.80 -8.44
CA ILE A 230 -14.81 -11.98 -8.98
C ILE A 230 -16.12 -12.17 -8.23
N ALA A 231 -16.37 -13.35 -7.68
CA ALA A 231 -17.59 -13.64 -6.93
C ALA A 231 -17.68 -12.84 -5.62
N ASP A 232 -16.54 -12.45 -5.06
CA ASP A 232 -16.44 -11.69 -3.81
C ASP A 232 -16.35 -10.16 -4.06
N ALA A 233 -16.36 -9.73 -5.32
CA ALA A 233 -16.13 -8.34 -5.68
C ALA A 233 -17.29 -7.43 -5.26
N THR A 234 -16.97 -6.27 -4.69
CA THR A 234 -17.93 -5.24 -4.24
C THR A 234 -18.87 -5.75 -3.15
N ASP A 235 -18.40 -6.69 -2.33
CA ASP A 235 -19.16 -7.20 -1.19
C ASP A 235 -19.20 -6.21 -0.02
N ARG A 236 -20.01 -6.50 1.00
CA ARG A 236 -20.20 -5.63 2.16
C ARG A 236 -18.92 -5.45 2.96
N ALA A 237 -18.12 -6.50 3.09
CA ALA A 237 -16.85 -6.44 3.81
C ALA A 237 -15.88 -5.44 3.17
N GLN A 238 -15.73 -5.49 1.84
CA GLN A 238 -14.91 -4.54 1.08
C GLN A 238 -15.43 -3.11 1.24
N ILE A 239 -16.74 -2.89 1.07
CA ILE A 239 -17.32 -1.55 1.15
C ILE A 239 -17.25 -1.00 2.58
N HIS A 240 -17.46 -1.84 3.60
CA HIS A 240 -17.34 -1.45 5.00
C HIS A 240 -15.91 -0.99 5.34
N GLU A 241 -14.90 -1.75 4.89
CA GLU A 241 -13.51 -1.36 5.07
C GLU A 241 -13.24 -0.02 4.38
N LEU A 242 -13.63 0.13 3.11
CA LEU A 242 -13.44 1.37 2.35
C LEU A 242 -14.07 2.60 3.04
N MET A 243 -15.27 2.47 3.59
CA MET A 243 -15.90 3.54 4.38
C MET A 243 -15.08 3.89 5.63
N THR A 244 -14.48 2.89 6.27
CA THR A 244 -13.58 3.09 7.41
C THR A 244 -12.30 3.80 6.97
N LEU A 245 -11.70 3.37 5.86
CA LEU A 245 -10.51 4.02 5.28
C LEU A 245 -10.77 5.49 4.96
N GLY A 246 -11.93 5.84 4.39
CA GLY A 246 -12.30 7.24 4.15
C GLY A 246 -12.36 8.10 5.42
N ARG A 247 -12.80 7.53 6.56
CA ARG A 247 -12.74 8.23 7.85
C ARG A 247 -11.30 8.41 8.34
N LEU A 248 -10.48 7.37 8.21
CA LEU A 248 -9.08 7.39 8.65
C LEU A 248 -8.22 8.33 7.79
N ALA A 249 -8.47 8.40 6.48
CA ALA A 249 -7.80 9.33 5.58
C ALA A 249 -8.02 10.78 5.99
N ARG A 250 -9.26 11.18 6.30
CA ARG A 250 -9.55 12.53 6.81
C ARG A 250 -8.81 12.83 8.11
N ARG A 251 -8.69 11.85 9.02
CA ARG A 251 -7.92 11.99 10.26
C ARG A 251 -6.43 12.16 9.98
N ALA A 252 -5.85 11.37 9.08
CA ALA A 252 -4.44 11.45 8.68
C ALA A 252 -4.12 12.82 8.06
N GLN A 253 -4.96 13.29 7.12
CA GLN A 253 -4.83 14.60 6.49
C GLN A 253 -4.90 15.74 7.53
N ALA A 254 -5.84 15.68 8.47
CA ALA A 254 -5.95 16.66 9.55
C ALA A 254 -4.65 16.71 10.40
N ALA A 255 -4.07 15.55 10.73
CA ALA A 255 -2.81 15.43 11.44
C ALA A 255 -1.58 15.87 10.63
N GLY A 256 -1.73 16.09 9.31
CA GLY A 256 -0.63 16.47 8.43
C GLY A 256 0.19 15.29 7.89
N VAL A 257 -0.34 14.07 7.97
CA VAL A 257 0.22 12.87 7.35
C VAL A 257 -0.39 12.70 5.95
N GLN A 258 0.47 12.57 4.94
CA GLN A 258 0.05 12.30 3.56
C GLN A 258 -0.58 10.90 3.48
N VAL A 259 -1.67 10.73 2.73
CA VAL A 259 -2.41 9.47 2.70
C VAL A 259 -2.87 9.11 1.29
N MET A 260 -2.76 7.83 0.95
CA MET A 260 -3.39 7.19 -0.21
C MET A 260 -4.19 5.97 0.26
N ILE A 261 -5.12 5.51 -0.58
CA ILE A 261 -6.06 4.43 -0.26
C ILE A 261 -5.77 3.24 -1.18
N GLU A 262 -5.59 2.05 -0.61
CA GLU A 262 -5.52 0.83 -1.39
C GLU A 262 -6.91 0.32 -1.77
N GLY A 263 -6.98 -0.36 -2.90
CA GLY A 263 -8.22 -0.82 -3.51
C GLY A 263 -8.07 -2.16 -4.22
N PRO A 264 -9.22 -2.71 -4.65
CA PRO A 264 -9.42 -4.13 -4.83
C PRO A 264 -8.49 -4.81 -5.84
N GLY A 265 -8.41 -6.14 -5.66
CA GLY A 265 -7.69 -7.07 -6.52
C GLY A 265 -8.54 -7.63 -7.66
N HIS A 266 -9.53 -8.48 -7.36
CA HIS A 266 -10.35 -9.14 -8.40
C HIS A 266 -11.69 -8.43 -8.55
N VAL A 267 -11.94 -7.83 -9.72
CA VAL A 267 -13.17 -7.06 -9.98
C VAL A 267 -13.60 -7.31 -11.43
N PRO A 268 -14.84 -7.73 -11.68
CA PRO A 268 -15.31 -7.92 -13.05
C PRO A 268 -15.33 -6.58 -13.78
N LEU A 269 -15.01 -6.60 -15.07
CA LEU A 269 -14.75 -5.41 -15.89
C LEU A 269 -15.82 -4.31 -15.75
N GLN A 270 -17.10 -4.69 -15.74
CA GLN A 270 -18.22 -3.74 -15.66
C GLN A 270 -18.33 -2.98 -14.34
N ASP A 271 -17.72 -3.48 -13.25
CA ASP A 271 -17.84 -2.91 -11.91
C ASP A 271 -16.63 -2.03 -11.52
N ILE A 272 -15.57 -2.01 -12.34
CA ILE A 272 -14.33 -1.28 -12.05
C ILE A 272 -14.58 0.22 -11.94
N GLU A 273 -15.23 0.83 -12.93
CA GLU A 273 -15.47 2.28 -12.95
C GLU A 273 -16.32 2.72 -11.74
N VAL A 274 -17.29 1.88 -11.34
CA VAL A 274 -18.12 2.12 -10.16
C VAL A 274 -17.30 2.04 -8.88
N ASN A 275 -16.44 1.03 -8.75
CA ASN A 275 -15.55 0.87 -7.60
C ASN A 275 -14.60 2.07 -7.43
N VAL A 276 -13.94 2.50 -8.51
CA VAL A 276 -13.04 3.65 -8.49
C VAL A 276 -13.78 4.92 -8.06
N ARG A 277 -14.92 5.22 -8.69
CA ARG A 277 -15.72 6.42 -8.34
C ARG A 277 -16.21 6.39 -6.90
N LEU A 278 -16.66 5.23 -6.42
CA LEU A 278 -17.12 5.06 -5.04
C LEU A 278 -15.97 5.31 -4.06
N ALA A 279 -14.78 4.77 -4.33
CA ALA A 279 -13.61 4.99 -3.49
C ALA A 279 -13.22 6.46 -3.42
N LYS A 280 -13.14 7.14 -4.57
CA LYS A 280 -12.83 8.58 -4.64
C LYS A 280 -13.84 9.42 -3.86
N GLU A 281 -15.14 9.15 -4.01
CA GLU A 281 -16.20 9.85 -3.27
C GLU A 281 -16.09 9.64 -1.75
N LEU A 282 -15.95 8.39 -1.30
CA LEU A 282 -15.92 8.06 0.14
C LEU A 282 -14.67 8.59 0.85
N THR A 283 -13.59 8.78 0.10
CA THR A 283 -12.26 9.15 0.64
C THR A 283 -11.90 10.61 0.39
N GLY A 284 -12.76 11.38 -0.30
CA GLY A 284 -12.51 12.79 -0.61
C GLY A 284 -11.39 12.97 -1.64
N ASP A 285 -11.44 12.18 -2.71
CA ASP A 285 -10.49 12.17 -3.82
C ASP A 285 -9.03 11.85 -3.45
N ALA A 286 -8.81 11.24 -2.28
CA ALA A 286 -7.49 10.73 -1.90
C ALA A 286 -6.91 9.84 -3.02
N PRO A 287 -5.57 9.85 -3.25
CA PRO A 287 -4.97 9.02 -4.28
C PRO A 287 -5.35 7.55 -4.09
N PHE A 288 -5.77 6.90 -5.17
CA PHE A 288 -6.29 5.54 -5.14
C PHE A 288 -5.32 4.57 -5.81
N TYR A 289 -4.89 3.57 -5.04
CA TYR A 289 -3.86 2.61 -5.35
C TYR A 289 -4.46 1.20 -5.50
N VAL A 290 -4.54 0.66 -6.72
CA VAL A 290 -5.26 -0.61 -6.99
C VAL A 290 -4.33 -1.73 -7.42
N LEU A 291 -4.64 -2.97 -7.03
CA LEU A 291 -3.91 -4.17 -7.45
C LEU A 291 -4.51 -4.78 -8.72
N GLY A 292 -4.02 -4.39 -9.89
CA GLY A 292 -4.69 -4.68 -11.16
C GLY A 292 -5.78 -3.64 -11.44
N PRO A 293 -7.09 -3.96 -11.34
CA PRO A 293 -7.68 -5.23 -10.91
C PRO A 293 -7.74 -6.34 -11.97
N LEU A 294 -7.78 -7.59 -11.54
CA LEU A 294 -7.97 -8.76 -12.40
C LEU A 294 -9.45 -8.87 -12.82
N VAL A 295 -9.69 -8.87 -14.14
CA VAL A 295 -11.05 -8.92 -14.72
C VAL A 295 -11.61 -10.32 -14.92
N THR A 296 -10.78 -11.36 -14.71
CA THR A 296 -11.17 -12.77 -14.83
C THR A 296 -10.25 -13.68 -14.02
N ASP A 297 -10.82 -14.75 -13.43
CA ASP A 297 -10.09 -15.67 -12.52
C ASP A 297 -9.62 -16.96 -13.21
N VAL A 298 -9.81 -17.08 -14.53
CA VAL A 298 -9.63 -18.36 -15.27
C VAL A 298 -8.33 -18.45 -16.06
N ALA A 299 -7.39 -17.53 -15.85
CA ALA A 299 -6.16 -17.44 -16.64
C ALA A 299 -4.86 -17.33 -15.80
N PRO A 300 -4.67 -18.16 -14.75
CA PRO A 300 -3.42 -18.16 -14.00
C PRO A 300 -2.22 -18.43 -14.93
N GLY A 301 -1.13 -17.68 -14.75
CA GLY A 301 -0.02 -17.61 -15.71
C GLY A 301 -0.11 -16.41 -16.67
N TYR A 302 -1.31 -15.84 -16.81
CA TYR A 302 -1.60 -14.69 -17.67
C TYR A 302 -2.25 -13.54 -16.91
N ASP A 303 -2.16 -13.54 -15.59
CA ASP A 303 -2.81 -12.54 -14.75
C ASP A 303 -2.26 -11.12 -14.93
N HIS A 304 -1.01 -10.97 -15.35
CA HIS A 304 -0.50 -9.69 -15.84
C HIS A 304 -1.36 -9.09 -16.98
N ILE A 305 -1.97 -9.91 -17.83
CA ILE A 305 -2.86 -9.46 -18.92
C ILE A 305 -4.26 -9.14 -18.38
N THR A 306 -4.82 -10.02 -17.54
CA THR A 306 -6.16 -9.82 -16.96
C THR A 306 -6.17 -8.57 -16.08
N ALA A 307 -5.11 -8.37 -15.30
CA ALA A 307 -4.87 -7.19 -14.49
C ALA A 307 -4.61 -5.94 -15.34
N ALA A 308 -3.86 -6.04 -16.45
CA ALA A 308 -3.61 -4.89 -17.32
C ALA A 308 -4.91 -4.32 -17.94
N ILE A 309 -5.85 -5.19 -18.30
CA ILE A 309 -7.17 -4.75 -18.80
C ILE A 309 -7.90 -3.96 -17.71
N GLY A 310 -7.98 -4.50 -16.49
CA GLY A 310 -8.68 -3.81 -15.40
C GLY A 310 -7.95 -2.56 -14.94
N GLY A 311 -6.62 -2.58 -14.85
CA GLY A 311 -5.79 -1.44 -14.46
C GLY A 311 -5.87 -0.28 -15.45
N ALA A 312 -5.94 -0.56 -16.76
CA ALA A 312 -6.17 0.48 -17.76
C ALA A 312 -7.54 1.15 -17.59
N VAL A 313 -8.58 0.37 -17.30
CA VAL A 313 -9.94 0.88 -17.05
C VAL A 313 -10.00 1.64 -15.72
N ALA A 314 -9.37 1.13 -14.67
CA ALA A 314 -9.30 1.76 -13.37
C ALA A 314 -8.56 3.11 -13.45
N GLY A 315 -7.40 3.14 -14.13
CA GLY A 315 -6.65 4.37 -14.38
C GLY A 315 -7.47 5.40 -15.16
N ALA A 316 -8.17 4.98 -16.22
CA ALA A 316 -9.07 5.85 -16.97
C ALA A 316 -10.26 6.37 -16.14
N ALA A 317 -10.70 5.59 -15.14
CA ALA A 317 -11.78 5.97 -14.22
C ALA A 317 -11.32 6.86 -13.05
N GLY A 318 -10.00 7.05 -12.85
CA GLY A 318 -9.44 7.91 -11.81
C GLY A 318 -8.61 7.22 -10.73
N ALA A 319 -8.18 5.97 -10.93
CA ALA A 319 -7.12 5.39 -10.11
C ALA A 319 -5.77 6.04 -10.45
N ASP A 320 -5.01 6.39 -9.43
CA ASP A 320 -3.81 7.24 -9.56
C ASP A 320 -2.52 6.42 -9.54
N PHE A 321 -2.60 5.22 -8.97
CA PHE A 321 -1.46 4.33 -8.76
C PHE A 321 -1.89 2.88 -9.01
N LEU A 322 -1.12 2.15 -9.82
CA LEU A 322 -1.42 0.77 -10.18
C LEU A 322 -0.32 -0.14 -9.62
N CYS A 323 -0.70 -1.07 -8.76
CA CYS A 323 0.19 -2.16 -8.39
C CYS A 323 0.19 -3.16 -9.54
N TYR A 324 1.38 -3.45 -10.05
CA TYR A 324 1.52 -4.40 -11.13
C TYR A 324 1.06 -5.81 -10.71
N VAL A 325 0.83 -6.67 -11.70
CA VAL A 325 0.60 -8.09 -11.48
C VAL A 325 1.52 -8.83 -12.43
N THR A 326 2.21 -9.85 -11.94
CA THR A 326 3.15 -10.63 -12.76
C THR A 326 2.45 -11.82 -13.41
N SER A 327 3.10 -12.46 -14.38
CA SER A 327 2.64 -13.75 -14.90
C SER A 327 2.69 -14.86 -13.85
N ALA A 328 3.44 -14.69 -12.76
CA ALA A 328 3.56 -15.66 -11.67
C ALA A 328 2.48 -15.49 -10.58
N GLU A 329 1.61 -14.48 -10.70
CA GLU A 329 0.49 -14.31 -9.76
C GLU A 329 -0.32 -15.61 -9.67
N HIS A 330 -0.74 -15.96 -8.44
CA HIS A 330 -1.40 -17.23 -8.10
C HIS A 330 -0.60 -18.52 -8.36
N LEU A 331 0.64 -18.43 -8.84
CA LEU A 331 1.49 -19.60 -9.17
C LEU A 331 2.77 -19.69 -8.34
N GLY A 332 3.35 -18.57 -7.94
CA GLY A 332 4.56 -18.54 -7.13
C GLY A 332 5.31 -17.21 -7.18
N LEU A 333 6.59 -17.25 -6.79
CA LEU A 333 7.43 -16.05 -6.81
C LEU A 333 7.83 -15.67 -8.26
N PRO A 334 7.74 -14.38 -8.64
CA PRO A 334 8.19 -13.93 -9.94
C PRO A 334 9.71 -14.09 -10.09
N ARG A 335 10.15 -14.29 -11.33
CA ARG A 335 11.57 -14.34 -11.73
C ARG A 335 11.89 -13.16 -12.63
N VAL A 336 13.18 -12.85 -12.77
CA VAL A 336 13.68 -11.77 -13.63
C VAL A 336 13.63 -12.14 -15.12
N SER A 337 13.64 -13.44 -15.44
CA SER A 337 13.74 -14.00 -16.80
C SER A 337 12.44 -13.94 -17.59
#